data_AF-A0A382R2H3-F1
#
_entry.id   AF-A0A382R2H3-F1
#
_cell.length_a   1.000
_cell.length_b   1.000
_cell.length_c   1.000
_cell.angle_alpha   90.00
_cell.angle_beta   90.00
_cell.angle_gamma   90.00
#
_symmetry.space_group_name_H-M   'P 1'
#
loop_
_entity.id
_entity.type
_entity.pdbx_description
1 polymer ?
#
loop_
_entity_poly.entity_id
_entity_poly.type
_entity_poly.pdbx_seq_one_letter_code
_entity_poly.pdbx_strand_id
1 'polypeptide(L)' 'VRTGPPIDDDEDLAADTWAGLIPVHVGVGIPEPDELTGDRRVPAHVADWSRKGVEEG' A
#
# COMPACT_ATOMS: atom_id res chain seq x y z
N VAL A 1 13.74 7.01 6.77
CA VAL A 1 12.53 6.16 6.77
C VAL A 1 12.53 5.35 8.06
N ARG A 2 11.41 5.24 8.80
CA ARG A 2 11.29 4.32 9.95
C ARG A 2 10.44 3.14 9.51
N THR A 3 11.05 1.98 9.43
CA THR A 3 10.44 0.70 9.10
C THR A 3 10.76 -0.30 10.21
N GLY A 4 10.00 -1.39 10.27
CA GLY A 4 10.18 -2.43 11.30
C GLY A 4 9.27 -2.28 12.51
N PRO A 5 9.35 -3.24 13.44
CA PRO A 5 8.43 -3.39 14.57
C PRO A 5 8.54 -2.24 15.60
N PRO A 6 7.58 -2.14 16.55
CA PRO A 6 7.79 -1.40 17.78
C PRO A 6 9.09 -1.83 18.49
N ILE A 7 9.72 -0.89 19.19
CA ILE A 7 10.91 -1.16 20.00
C ILE A 7 10.47 -0.90 21.44
N ASP A 8 10.48 -1.94 22.25
CA ASP A 8 10.09 -1.94 23.65
C ASP A 8 11.26 -2.44 24.51
N ASP A 9 11.25 -2.16 25.80
CA ASP A 9 12.26 -2.66 26.75
C ASP A 9 11.86 -4.02 27.36
N ASP A 10 12.75 -4.60 28.17
CA ASP A 10 12.53 -5.93 28.75
C ASP A 10 11.33 -5.98 29.72
N GLU A 11 10.97 -4.86 30.36
CA GLU A 11 9.83 -4.78 31.28
C GLU A 11 8.52 -4.80 30.48
N ASP A 12 8.44 -4.00 29.42
CA ASP A 12 7.27 -3.92 28.53
C ASP A 12 7.03 -5.24 27.77
N LEU A 13 8.09 -5.93 27.34
CA LEU A 13 8.00 -7.24 26.69
C LEU A 13 7.45 -8.35 27.60
N ALA A 14 7.54 -8.19 28.92
CA ALA A 14 7.01 -9.16 29.88
C ALA A 14 5.51 -8.98 30.15
N ALA A 15 4.90 -7.88 29.68
CA ALA A 15 3.47 -7.63 29.84
C ALA A 15 2.64 -8.48 28.87
N ASP A 16 1.45 -8.94 29.31
CA ASP A 16 0.46 -9.60 28.44
C ASP A 16 -0.32 -8.57 27.61
N THR A 17 0.42 -7.82 26.77
CA THR A 17 -0.10 -6.75 25.92
C THR A 17 0.25 -7.02 24.46
N TRP A 18 -0.66 -6.72 23.54
CA TRP A 18 -0.40 -6.85 22.12
C TRP A 18 0.47 -5.70 21.59
N ALA A 19 1.54 -6.03 20.88
CA ALA A 19 2.36 -5.11 20.09
C ALA A 19 2.52 -5.62 18.66
N GLY A 20 2.42 -4.72 17.68
CA GLY A 20 2.52 -5.08 16.27
C GLY A 20 2.37 -3.88 15.35
N LEU A 21 2.39 -4.16 14.05
CA LEU A 21 2.18 -3.15 13.01
C LEU A 21 0.81 -3.36 12.36
N ILE A 22 0.15 -2.26 12.01
CA ILE A 22 -0.94 -2.24 11.05
C ILE A 22 -0.37 -1.64 9.76
N PRO A 23 -0.02 -2.44 8.75
CA PRO A 23 0.52 -1.93 7.51
C PRO A 23 -0.53 -1.10 6.76
N VAL A 24 -0.11 0.06 6.24
CA VAL A 24 -0.96 0.93 5.42
C VAL A 24 -0.27 1.13 4.08
N HIS A 25 -1.02 0.89 3.01
CA HIS A 25 -0.53 1.03 1.64
C HIS A 25 -1.46 1.94 0.83
N VAL A 26 -0.89 2.60 -0.18
CA VAL A 26 -1.66 3.32 -1.22
C VAL A 26 -1.67 2.46 -2.47
N GLY A 27 -2.86 2.08 -2.93
CA GLY A 27 -3.08 1.30 -4.15
C GLY A 27 -3.71 2.11 -5.27
N VAL A 28 -3.73 1.53 -6.47
CA VAL A 28 -4.40 2.08 -7.65
C VAL A 28 -5.62 1.22 -7.94
N GLY A 29 -6.77 1.86 -8.17
CA GLY A 29 -8.01 1.16 -8.54
C GLY A 29 -8.03 0.68 -10.00
N ILE A 30 -9.07 -0.06 -10.35
CA ILE A 30 -9.34 -0.45 -11.75
C ILE A 30 -9.76 0.81 -12.53
N PRO A 31 -9.29 1.03 -13.77
CA PRO A 31 -9.70 2.18 -14.57
C PRO A 31 -11.22 2.20 -14.81
N GLU A 32 -11.85 3.33 -14.48
CA GLU A 32 -13.28 3.55 -14.69
C GLU A 32 -13.48 4.41 -15.96
N PRO A 33 -14.23 3.91 -16.96
CA PRO A 33 -14.50 4.67 -18.19
C PRO A 33 -15.55 5.76 -17.96
N ASP A 34 -15.53 6.82 -18.76
CA ASP A 34 -16.61 7.81 -18.79
C ASP A 34 -17.85 7.32 -19.57
N GLU A 35 -18.96 8.05 -19.47
CA GLU A 35 -20.23 7.69 -20.13
C GLU A 35 -20.11 7.63 -21.66
N LEU A 36 -19.18 8.38 -22.26
CA LEU A 36 -19.00 8.44 -23.71
C LEU A 36 -18.07 7.34 -24.23
N THR A 37 -17.34 6.66 -23.34
CA THR A 37 -16.33 5.66 -23.68
C THR A 37 -16.97 4.41 -24.30
N GLY A 38 -18.17 4.01 -23.85
CA GLY A 38 -18.84 2.79 -24.32
C GLY A 38 -17.97 1.53 -24.10
N ASP A 39 -17.96 0.59 -25.06
CA ASP A 39 -17.23 -0.69 -24.96
C ASP A 39 -15.75 -0.61 -25.39
N ARG A 40 -15.18 0.60 -25.47
CA ARG A 40 -13.79 0.77 -25.90
C ARG A 40 -12.83 0.15 -24.86
N ARG A 41 -11.86 -0.62 -25.34
CA ARG A 41 -10.83 -1.23 -24.48
C ARG A 41 -9.95 -0.15 -23.82
N VAL A 42 -9.67 -0.34 -22.53
CA VAL A 42 -8.69 0.46 -21.78
C VAL A 42 -7.29 0.32 -22.42
N PRO A 43 -6.61 1.42 -22.77
CA PRO A 43 -5.24 1.35 -23.30
C PRO A 43 -4.27 0.67 -22.32
N ALA A 44 -3.31 -0.09 -22.84
CA ALA A 44 -2.36 -0.86 -22.02
C ALA A 44 -1.60 0.02 -21.00
N HIS A 45 -1.16 1.22 -21.40
CA HIS A 45 -0.45 2.14 -20.49
C HIS A 45 -1.32 2.67 -19.33
N VAL A 46 -2.64 2.50 -19.39
CA VAL A 46 -3.59 2.79 -18.28
C VAL A 46 -3.88 1.52 -17.50
N ALA A 47 -4.18 0.42 -18.19
CA ALA A 47 -4.51 -0.86 -17.56
C ALA A 47 -3.35 -1.45 -16.74
N ASP A 48 -2.12 -1.26 -17.22
CA ASP A 48 -0.90 -1.80 -16.62
C ASP A 48 -0.16 -0.75 -15.78
N TRP A 49 -0.76 0.42 -15.55
CA TRP A 49 -0.08 1.46 -14.78
C TRP A 49 0.04 1.06 -13.32
N SER A 50 1.25 1.17 -12.78
CA SER A 50 1.51 1.08 -11.36
C SER A 50 2.32 2.28 -10.90
N ARG A 51 2.10 2.71 -9.66
CA ARG A 51 3.00 3.65 -9.01
C ARG A 51 4.39 3.00 -8.92
N LYS A 52 5.43 3.66 -9.44
CA LYS A 52 6.80 3.24 -9.19
C LYS A 52 7.06 3.29 -7.68
N GLY A 53 7.56 2.20 -7.11
CA GLY A 53 7.96 2.17 -5.71
C GLY A 53 8.93 3.31 -5.40
N VAL A 54 8.90 3.83 -4.17
CA VAL A 54 9.98 4.68 -3.69
C VAL A 54 11.21 3.79 -3.65
N GLU A 55 12.24 4.09 -4.44
CA GLU A 55 13.54 3.43 -4.30
C GLU A 55 14.01 3.65 -2.85
N GLU A 56 14.11 2.57 -2.08
CA GLU A 56 14.75 2.60 -0.77
C GLU A 56 16.23 2.91 -1.01
N GLY A 57 16.60 4.17 -0.80
CA GLY A 57 17.99 4.61 -0.71
C GLY A 57 18.65 4.21 0.59
#